data_AF-A0A800GJW1-F1
#
_entry.id   AF-A0A800GJW1-F1
#
_cell.length_a   1.000
_cell.length_b   1.000
_cell.length_c   1.000
_cell.angle_alpha   90.00
_cell.angle_beta   90.00
_cell.angle_gamma   90.00
#
_symmetry.space_group_name_H-M   'P 1'
#
loop_
_entity.id
_entity.type
_entity.pdbx_description
1 polymer ?
#
loop_
_entity_poly.entity_id
_entity_poly.type
_entity_poly.pdbx_seq_one_letter_code
_entity_poly.pdbx_strand_id
1 'polypeptide(L)'
;MRKYKDLGRLLSDDNGMLDKARFTDLLADDLNRACCSIYGETIDEVLVLLAELKIQPESIQHSSGLFQQNIEFVMVGEIINNQYPALTYRVDTGTFQFYGRCSTIPQICGVDLYLDKSYTEKVGDCVRQKFILPVNKLFKAVR
;
A
#
# COMPACT_ATOMS: atom_id res chain seq x y z
N MET A 1 -4.76 1.00 -12.22
CA MET A 1 -3.91 2.14 -11.79
C MET A 1 -4.31 2.48 -10.36
N ARG A 2 -3.35 2.38 -9.43
CA ARG A 2 -3.54 2.59 -7.98
C ARG A 2 -4.25 3.92 -7.73
N LYS A 3 -5.27 3.86 -6.88
CA LYS A 3 -6.09 5.01 -6.45
C LYS A 3 -5.69 5.42 -5.04
N TYR A 4 -5.83 6.70 -4.75
CA TYR A 4 -5.59 7.31 -3.44
C TYR A 4 -6.87 8.00 -3.01
N LYS A 5 -7.24 7.86 -1.74
CA LYS A 5 -8.41 8.50 -1.15
C LYS A 5 -7.98 9.22 0.12
N ASP A 6 -8.60 10.38 0.36
CA ASP A 6 -8.42 11.17 1.59
C ASP A 6 -6.98 11.69 1.81
N LEU A 7 -6.12 11.71 0.78
CA LEU A 7 -4.73 12.18 0.87
C LEU A 7 -4.61 13.61 1.40
N GLY A 8 -5.60 14.48 1.14
CA GLY A 8 -5.61 15.84 1.67
C GLY A 8 -5.74 15.93 3.20
N ARG A 9 -6.20 14.87 3.88
CA ARG A 9 -6.24 14.81 5.35
C ARG A 9 -4.86 14.75 5.99
N LEU A 10 -3.84 14.34 5.23
CA LEU A 10 -2.46 14.39 5.70
C LEU A 10 -2.03 15.84 6.02
N LEU A 11 -2.72 16.83 5.44
CA LEU A 11 -2.38 18.25 5.55
C LEU A 11 -3.25 19.02 6.55
N SER A 12 -4.30 18.41 7.12
CA SER A 12 -5.28 19.15 7.94
C SER A 12 -4.72 19.67 9.26
N ASP A 13 -3.58 19.16 9.72
CA ASP A 13 -2.92 19.59 10.95
C ASP A 13 -1.65 20.46 10.71
N ASP A 14 -1.26 20.71 9.46
CA ASP A 14 -0.05 21.47 9.13
C ASP A 14 -0.42 22.93 8.75
N ASN A 15 -0.19 23.86 9.68
CA ASN A 15 -0.37 25.31 9.46
C ASN A 15 0.86 25.97 8.78
N GLY A 16 1.82 25.17 8.31
CA GLY A 16 3.09 25.62 7.75
C GLY A 16 3.09 25.75 6.23
N MET A 17 4.20 26.28 5.68
CA MET A 17 4.46 26.20 4.25
C MET A 17 4.79 24.75 3.88
N LEU A 18 3.85 24.04 3.27
CA LEU A 18 4.06 22.66 2.85
C LEU A 18 5.08 22.58 1.72
N ASP A 19 6.32 22.22 2.06
CA ASP A 19 7.31 21.77 1.10
C ASP A 19 7.31 20.25 0.97
N LYS A 20 8.11 19.76 0.03
CA LYS A 20 8.15 18.33 -0.29
C LYS A 20 8.87 17.50 0.78
N ALA A 21 9.85 18.07 1.48
CA ALA A 21 10.54 17.37 2.55
C ALA A 21 9.56 17.12 3.70
N ARG A 22 8.85 18.17 4.12
CA ARG A 22 7.80 18.10 5.13
C ARG A 22 6.69 17.10 4.75
N PHE A 23 6.23 17.13 3.50
CA PHE A 23 5.25 16.18 3.01
C PHE A 23 5.74 14.72 3.05
N THR A 24 7.04 14.51 2.79
CA THR A 24 7.66 13.17 2.87
C THR A 24 7.67 12.66 4.31
N ASP A 25 8.00 13.54 5.27
CA ASP A 25 8.01 13.19 6.69
C ASP A 25 6.59 12.86 7.17
N LEU A 26 5.59 13.68 6.82
CA LEU A 26 4.19 13.42 7.13
C LEU A 26 3.72 12.06 6.57
N LEU A 27 4.07 11.75 5.33
CA LEU A 27 3.76 10.43 4.74
C LEU A 27 4.41 9.29 5.52
N ALA A 28 5.69 9.43 5.89
CA ALA A 28 6.41 8.40 6.63
C ALA A 28 5.81 8.18 8.03
N ASP A 29 5.48 9.25 8.73
CA ASP A 29 4.85 9.20 10.04
C ASP A 29 3.49 8.51 9.99
N ASP A 30 2.68 8.86 8.99
CA ASP A 30 1.35 8.30 8.77
C ASP A 30 1.37 6.80 8.41
N LEU A 31 2.44 6.34 7.76
CA LEU A 31 2.64 4.94 7.42
C LEU A 31 2.95 4.06 8.63
N ASN A 32 3.44 4.59 9.75
CA ASN A 32 3.82 3.79 10.93
C ASN A 32 2.67 2.94 11.50
N ARG A 33 1.43 3.23 11.13
CA ARG A 33 0.22 2.50 11.55
C ARG A 33 -0.46 1.78 10.39
N ALA A 34 0.19 1.69 9.25
CA ALA A 34 -0.44 1.22 8.04
C ALA A 34 -0.69 -0.29 8.07
N CYS A 35 -1.86 -0.67 7.56
CA CYS A 35 -2.30 -2.03 7.39
C CYS A 35 -2.70 -2.26 5.93
N CYS A 36 -2.33 -3.40 5.36
CA CYS A 36 -2.74 -3.80 4.03
C CYS A 36 -3.66 -5.02 4.13
N SER A 37 -4.84 -4.90 3.56
CA SER A 37 -5.76 -6.02 3.35
C SER A 37 -5.71 -6.46 1.89
N ILE A 38 -5.53 -7.76 1.66
CA ILE A 38 -5.62 -8.40 0.34
C ILE A 38 -6.96 -9.10 0.24
N TYR A 39 -7.68 -8.89 -0.85
CA TYR A 39 -9.03 -9.38 -1.06
C TYR A 39 -9.14 -10.24 -2.33
N GLY A 40 -9.91 -11.30 -2.22
CA GLY A 40 -10.58 -11.97 -3.33
C GLY A 40 -12.02 -11.51 -3.41
N GLU A 41 -12.80 -12.22 -4.23
CA GLU A 41 -14.19 -11.85 -4.49
C GLU A 41 -15.01 -13.11 -4.74
N THR A 42 -16.24 -13.13 -4.21
CA THR A 42 -17.21 -14.19 -4.52
C THR A 42 -17.85 -13.98 -5.89
N ILE A 43 -18.64 -14.96 -6.35
CA ILE A 43 -19.44 -14.81 -7.57
C ILE A 43 -20.43 -13.62 -7.47
N ASP A 44 -20.95 -13.36 -6.26
CA ASP A 44 -21.88 -12.25 -6.00
C ASP A 44 -21.16 -10.89 -5.73
N GLU A 45 -19.91 -10.74 -6.19
CA GLU A 45 -19.11 -9.51 -6.05
C GLU A 45 -18.84 -9.06 -4.60
N VAL A 46 -18.91 -9.99 -3.64
CA VAL A 46 -18.60 -9.73 -2.23
C VAL A 46 -17.12 -9.91 -1.99
N LEU A 47 -16.47 -8.90 -1.41
CA LEU A 47 -15.06 -8.95 -1.05
C LEU A 47 -14.80 -9.97 0.08
N VAL A 48 -13.79 -10.81 -0.12
CA VAL A 48 -13.35 -11.80 0.87
C VAL A 48 -11.92 -11.48 1.29
N LEU A 49 -11.69 -11.27 2.59
CA LEU A 49 -10.34 -11.02 3.11
C LEU A 49 -9.49 -12.29 3.04
N LEU A 50 -8.34 -12.19 2.37
CA LEU A 50 -7.41 -13.30 2.17
C LEU A 50 -6.17 -13.19 3.04
N ALA A 51 -5.67 -11.98 3.26
CA ALA A 51 -4.52 -11.72 4.12
C ALA A 51 -4.62 -10.31 4.70
N GLU A 52 -4.11 -10.14 5.92
CA GLU A 52 -3.90 -8.85 6.56
C GLU A 52 -2.42 -8.70 6.90
N LEU A 53 -1.78 -7.66 6.37
CA LEU A 53 -0.36 -7.38 6.51
C LEU A 53 -0.17 -6.09 7.28
N LYS A 54 0.75 -6.08 8.23
CA LYS A 54 1.11 -4.91 9.02
C LYS A 54 2.45 -4.37 8.58
N ILE A 55 2.60 -3.05 8.58
CA ILE A 55 3.88 -2.43 8.30
C ILE A 55 4.97 -2.94 9.27
N GLN A 56 6.18 -3.09 8.75
CA GLN A 56 7.40 -3.22 9.53
C GLN A 56 8.01 -1.81 9.61
N PRO A 57 7.83 -1.05 10.72
CA PRO A 57 8.23 0.36 10.77
C PRO A 57 9.70 0.61 10.42
N GLU A 58 10.58 -0.31 10.80
CA GLU A 58 12.01 -0.29 10.50
C GLU A 58 12.35 -0.47 9.01
N SER A 59 11.37 -0.90 8.20
CA SER A 59 11.53 -1.06 6.76
C SER A 59 11.24 0.20 5.96
N ILE A 60 10.74 1.27 6.60
CA ILE A 60 10.47 2.54 5.93
C ILE A 60 11.80 3.16 5.50
N GLN A 61 11.98 3.30 4.19
CA GLN A 61 13.19 3.83 3.57
C GLN A 61 12.84 4.96 2.62
N HIS A 62 13.59 6.05 2.72
CA HIS A 62 13.52 7.17 1.81
C HIS A 62 14.49 6.94 0.65
N SER A 63 13.95 6.66 -0.53
CA SER A 63 14.75 6.57 -1.75
C SER A 63 14.71 7.92 -2.47
N SER A 64 15.83 8.63 -2.43
CA SER A 64 16.02 9.91 -3.13
C SER A 64 17.10 9.75 -4.20
N GLY A 65 16.67 9.65 -5.46
CA GLY A 65 17.54 9.78 -6.64
C GLY A 65 17.36 11.13 -7.32
N LEU A 66 18.22 11.44 -8.30
CA LEU A 66 18.23 12.71 -9.05
C LEU A 66 16.85 13.12 -9.64
N PHE A 67 15.93 12.17 -9.86
CA PHE A 67 14.62 12.43 -10.47
C PHE A 67 13.43 11.76 -9.78
N GLN A 68 13.66 10.94 -8.76
CA GLN A 68 12.62 10.15 -8.11
C GLN A 68 12.80 10.22 -6.59
N GLN A 69 11.73 10.66 -5.92
CA GLN A 69 11.61 10.56 -4.47
C GLN A 69 10.45 9.62 -4.18
N ASN A 70 10.78 8.52 -3.52
CA ASN A 70 9.84 7.49 -3.14
C ASN A 70 10.03 7.12 -1.67
N ILE A 71 8.94 6.71 -1.02
CA ILE A 71 9.02 5.98 0.24
C ILE A 71 8.80 4.51 -0.08
N GLU A 72 9.75 3.68 0.33
CA GLU A 72 9.67 2.23 0.22
C GLU A 72 9.43 1.65 1.60
N PHE A 73 8.57 0.64 1.70
CA PHE A 73 8.32 -0.04 2.96
C PHE A 73 7.85 -1.46 2.70
N VAL A 74 7.91 -2.28 3.74
CA VAL A 74 7.49 -3.68 3.71
C VAL A 74 6.37 -3.88 4.71
N MET A 75 5.37 -4.65 4.28
CA MET A 75 4.29 -5.15 5.13
C MET A 75 4.38 -6.66 5.21
N VAL A 76 4.10 -7.20 6.40
CA VAL A 76 4.19 -8.64 6.69
C VAL A 76 2.92 -9.08 7.40
N GLY A 77 2.43 -10.26 7.04
CA GLY A 77 1.25 -10.85 7.66
C GLY A 77 1.02 -12.27 7.20
N GLU A 78 -0.11 -12.86 7.58
CA GLU A 78 -0.43 -14.25 7.26
C GLU A 78 -1.60 -14.32 6.28
N ILE A 79 -1.58 -15.35 5.44
CA ILE A 79 -2.73 -15.74 4.63
C ILE A 79 -3.75 -16.37 5.58
N ILE A 80 -4.94 -15.78 5.68
CA ILE A 80 -6.03 -16.26 6.52
C ILE A 80 -7.10 -17.01 5.72
N ASN A 81 -7.13 -16.83 4.40
CA ASN A 81 -8.06 -17.50 3.50
C ASN A 81 -7.42 -17.69 2.12
N ASN A 82 -7.58 -18.88 1.53
CA ASN A 82 -7.08 -19.23 0.20
C ASN A 82 -8.15 -19.81 -0.74
N GLN A 83 -9.43 -19.67 -0.41
CA GLN A 83 -10.53 -20.18 -1.22
C GLN A 83 -10.79 -19.35 -2.50
N TYR A 84 -10.20 -18.16 -2.58
CA TYR A 84 -10.40 -17.22 -3.67
C TYR A 84 -9.05 -16.66 -4.15
N PRO A 85 -8.92 -16.35 -5.45
CA PRO A 85 -7.73 -15.69 -5.96
C PRO A 85 -7.63 -14.27 -5.40
N ALA A 86 -6.41 -13.78 -5.21
CA ALA A 86 -6.17 -12.40 -4.82
C ALA A 86 -6.40 -11.45 -6.01
N LEU A 87 -7.31 -10.49 -5.85
CA LEU A 87 -7.77 -9.61 -6.94
C LEU A 87 -7.53 -8.13 -6.65
N THR A 88 -7.73 -7.71 -5.41
CA THR A 88 -7.53 -6.32 -4.99
C THR A 88 -6.81 -6.21 -3.66
N TYR A 89 -6.23 -5.05 -3.41
CA TYR A 89 -5.65 -4.72 -2.12
C TYR A 89 -6.08 -3.31 -1.70
N ARG A 90 -6.13 -3.09 -0.39
CA ARG A 90 -6.28 -1.77 0.22
C ARG A 90 -5.23 -1.61 1.30
N VAL A 91 -4.52 -0.50 1.27
CA VAL A 91 -3.65 -0.05 2.34
C VAL A 91 -4.34 1.12 3.03
N ASP A 92 -4.68 0.90 4.29
CA ASP A 92 -5.22 1.90 5.20
C ASP A 92 -4.04 2.43 6.01
N THR A 93 -3.76 3.73 5.90
CA THR A 93 -2.75 4.42 6.70
C THR A 93 -3.41 5.13 7.89
N GLY A 94 -2.66 5.95 8.63
CA GLY A 94 -3.25 6.72 9.73
C GLY A 94 -4.35 7.70 9.28
N THR A 95 -4.21 8.30 8.11
CA THR A 95 -5.08 9.41 7.65
C THR A 95 -5.65 9.24 6.26
N PHE A 96 -4.99 8.46 5.39
CA PHE A 96 -5.43 8.24 4.01
C PHE A 96 -5.46 6.75 3.67
N GLN A 97 -5.90 6.42 2.46
CA GLN A 97 -5.84 5.04 1.99
C GLN A 97 -5.46 5.00 0.51
N PHE A 98 -4.84 3.90 0.09
CA PHE A 98 -4.62 3.62 -1.31
C PHE A 98 -4.93 2.18 -1.65
N TYR A 99 -5.43 1.95 -2.85
CA TYR A 99 -5.97 0.65 -3.24
C TYR A 99 -5.84 0.44 -4.74
N GLY A 100 -5.92 -0.82 -5.16
CA GLY A 100 -5.79 -1.18 -6.56
C GLY A 100 -5.99 -2.67 -6.79
N ARG A 101 -5.71 -3.10 -8.01
CA ARG A 101 -5.75 -4.51 -8.37
C ARG A 101 -4.42 -5.19 -8.03
N CYS A 102 -4.48 -6.41 -7.52
CA CYS A 102 -3.31 -7.26 -7.33
C CYS A 102 -3.43 -8.57 -8.11
N SER A 103 -2.31 -9.29 -8.25
CA SER A 103 -2.26 -10.60 -8.88
C SER A 103 -1.05 -11.39 -8.40
N THR A 104 -1.21 -12.69 -8.18
CA THR A 104 -0.09 -13.65 -8.03
C THR A 104 0.51 -14.03 -9.40
N ILE A 105 -0.28 -13.93 -10.46
CA ILE A 105 0.13 -14.22 -11.84
C ILE A 105 0.89 -13.00 -12.40
N PRO A 106 2.15 -13.15 -12.83
CA PRO A 106 2.93 -12.07 -13.41
C PRO A 106 2.37 -11.63 -14.78
N GLN A 107 2.62 -10.39 -15.16
CA GLN A 107 2.30 -9.82 -16.49
C GLN A 107 0.80 -9.71 -16.83
N ILE A 108 -0.11 -9.82 -15.85
CA ILE A 108 -1.52 -9.50 -16.05
C ILE A 108 -1.71 -7.99 -16.28
N CYS A 109 -2.42 -7.64 -17.34
CA CYS A 109 -2.72 -6.25 -17.66
C CYS A 109 -3.62 -5.58 -16.61
N GLY A 110 -3.38 -4.29 -16.34
CA GLY A 110 -4.22 -3.49 -15.45
C GLY A 110 -4.03 -3.76 -13.95
N VAL A 111 -3.03 -4.56 -13.56
CA VAL A 111 -2.64 -4.81 -12.17
C VAL A 111 -1.73 -3.70 -11.65
N ASP A 112 -1.93 -3.33 -10.39
CA ASP A 112 -1.17 -2.29 -9.69
C ASP A 112 -0.11 -2.85 -8.74
N LEU A 113 -0.27 -4.12 -8.36
CA LEU A 113 0.58 -4.84 -7.42
C LEU A 113 0.71 -6.29 -7.84
N TYR A 114 1.90 -6.72 -8.22
CA TYR A 114 2.20 -8.15 -8.27
C TYR A 114 2.55 -8.61 -6.86
N LEU A 115 1.83 -9.62 -6.37
CA LEU A 115 2.11 -10.19 -5.07
C LEU A 115 3.46 -10.88 -5.11
N ASP A 116 4.25 -10.65 -4.07
CA ASP A 116 5.57 -11.24 -3.92
C ASP A 116 5.48 -12.78 -3.88
N LYS A 117 6.59 -13.47 -4.20
CA LYS A 117 6.68 -14.94 -4.17
C LYS A 117 6.36 -15.53 -2.79
N SER A 118 6.47 -14.72 -1.73
CA SER A 118 6.04 -15.09 -0.38
C SER A 118 4.51 -15.28 -0.25
N TYR A 119 3.70 -14.78 -1.18
CA TYR A 119 2.27 -15.10 -1.22
C TYR A 119 2.05 -16.47 -1.86
N THR A 120 1.99 -17.51 -1.03
CA THR A 120 1.97 -18.92 -1.48
C THR A 120 0.57 -19.49 -1.69
N GLU A 121 -0.49 -18.73 -1.43
CA GLU A 121 -1.89 -19.18 -1.45
C GLU A 121 -2.18 -20.33 -0.46
N LYS A 122 -1.38 -20.45 0.61
CA LYS A 122 -1.61 -21.41 1.70
C LYS A 122 -1.92 -20.68 3.00
N VAL A 123 -3.01 -21.07 3.65
CA VAL A 123 -3.40 -20.50 4.94
C VAL A 123 -2.31 -20.75 5.98
N GLY A 124 -1.97 -19.71 6.74
CA GLY A 124 -0.90 -19.70 7.75
C GLY A 124 0.47 -19.34 7.19
N ASP A 125 0.67 -19.33 5.87
CA ASP A 125 1.95 -18.90 5.30
C ASP A 125 2.11 -17.38 5.45
N CYS A 126 3.37 -16.98 5.71
CA CYS A 126 3.74 -15.59 5.90
C CYS A 126 3.99 -14.89 4.56
N VAL A 127 3.26 -13.81 4.33
CA VAL A 127 3.37 -12.91 3.17
C VAL A 127 4.25 -11.74 3.54
N ARG A 128 5.21 -11.42 2.66
CA ARG A 128 6.03 -10.21 2.74
C ARG A 128 5.85 -9.39 1.46
N GLN A 129 5.18 -8.25 1.56
CA GLN A 129 4.92 -7.38 0.41
C GLN A 129 5.67 -6.06 0.54
N LYS A 130 6.48 -5.74 -0.48
CA LYS A 130 7.09 -4.42 -0.63
C LYS A 130 6.13 -3.47 -1.34
N PHE A 131 6.03 -2.25 -0.84
CA PHE A 131 5.32 -1.14 -1.44
C PHE A 131 6.27 0.02 -1.74
N ILE A 132 5.90 0.81 -2.74
CA ILE A 132 6.61 2.02 -3.15
C ILE A 132 5.56 3.12 -3.32
N LEU A 133 5.74 4.23 -2.61
CA LEU A 133 4.91 5.43 -2.72
C LEU A 133 5.65 6.54 -3.48
N PRO A 134 5.11 7.03 -4.61
CA PRO A 134 5.75 8.05 -5.42
C PRO A 134 5.50 9.45 -4.85
N VAL A 135 6.36 9.91 -3.93
CA VAL A 135 6.21 11.19 -3.21
C VAL A 135 5.97 12.36 -4.17
N ASN A 136 6.76 12.45 -5.24
CA ASN A 136 6.62 13.53 -6.24
C ASN A 136 5.22 13.59 -6.87
N LYS A 137 4.60 12.43 -7.12
CA LYS A 137 3.26 12.37 -7.72
C LYS A 137 2.19 12.74 -6.70
N LEU A 138 2.33 12.27 -5.47
CA LEU A 138 1.39 12.54 -4.39
C LEU A 138 1.42 14.01 -3.97
N PHE A 139 2.62 14.59 -3.86
CA PHE A 139 2.81 16.00 -3.54
C PHE A 139 2.13 16.92 -4.56
N LYS A 140 2.24 16.60 -5.85
CA LYS A 140 1.53 17.33 -6.93
C LYS A 140 0.02 17.15 -6.92
N ALA A 141 -0.50 16.09 -6.29
CA ALA A 141 -1.94 15.83 -6.24
C ALA A 141 -2.64 16.61 -5.13
N VAL A 142 -1.89 17.14 -4.16
CA VAL A 142 -2.40 17.90 -3.01
C VAL A 142 -2.03 19.38 -3.05
N ARG A 143 -1.35 19.82 -4.12
CA ARG A 143 -0.95 21.20 -4.37
C ARG A 143 -1.55 21.67 -5.69
#